data_AF-A0A430L009-F1
#
_entry.id   AF-A0A430L009-F1
#
_cell.length_a   1.000
_cell.length_b   1.000
_cell.length_c   1.000
_cell.angle_alpha   90.00
_cell.angle_beta   90.00
_cell.angle_gamma   90.00
#
_symmetry.space_group_name_H-M   'P 1'
#
loop_
_entity.id
_entity.type
_entity.pdbx_description
1 polymer ?
#
loop_
_entity_poly.entity_id
_entity_poly.type
_entity_poly.pdbx_seq_one_letter_code
_entity_poly.pdbx_strand_id
1 'polypeptide(L)'
;MYWCASWLYPTSRQKHRLANGDYDLPVDGWERLSKDERSRLAERLEAQKRGLAQSPTGAPSKATEAQAEPAIDKKLTSLDVQDRLQSIKMPMVQGVPTVLEPPKDYVVDFENPRRQGVPEAYYVSGFGMALSFLFIAQRLYVKFFLTGGVQVDDVLLIFSYILAVATIALCLHMFATGVGGVHAWEISVTQFNAYLMDVYLAAFIYILCGSLSKLALLVFYLRLSPQRWFRIATWSTIVFIGRYTVGIFFACIFSCKPIAMSWDVTITDGACINRPSLYIATAVANIISDVILFFLPIPMVIKLQIPPRQKIGLVIIFGIGSLIVVTSVVRVSILPALLTDPDATWVIAWASVWM
;
A
#
# COMPACT_ATOMS: atom_id res chain seq x y z
N MET A 1 0.08 20.61 15.15
CA MET A 1 0.03 19.16 14.86
C MET A 1 0.43 18.81 13.40
N TYR A 2 1.24 19.66 12.73
CA TYR A 2 1.96 19.35 11.47
C TYR A 2 3.45 19.07 11.68
N TRP A 3 3.93 19.24 12.92
CA TRP A 3 5.36 19.29 13.24
C TRP A 3 6.02 17.91 13.43
N CYS A 4 5.31 16.86 13.88
CA CYS A 4 5.91 15.52 13.98
C CYS A 4 6.06 14.81 12.61
N ALA A 5 5.19 15.09 11.64
CA ALA A 5 5.29 14.50 10.31
C ALA A 5 6.44 15.13 9.48
N SER A 6 6.75 16.40 9.72
CA SER A 6 7.85 17.12 9.06
C SER A 6 9.24 16.62 9.46
N TRP A 7 9.38 15.95 10.60
CA TRP A 7 10.68 15.50 11.12
C TRP A 7 11.08 14.09 10.64
N LEU A 8 10.11 13.26 10.23
CA LEU A 8 10.33 11.87 9.80
C LEU A 8 10.31 11.70 8.27
N TYR A 9 9.92 12.73 7.53
CA TYR A 9 10.01 12.77 6.06
C TYR A 9 10.88 13.97 5.66
N PRO A 10 12.18 13.79 5.36
CA PRO A 10 12.89 14.80 4.60
C PRO A 10 12.23 14.85 3.22
N THR A 11 11.33 15.80 3.05
CA THR A 11 10.68 16.10 1.78
C THR A 11 11.75 16.68 0.86
N SER A 12 12.51 15.83 0.17
CA SER A 12 13.49 16.20 -0.85
C SER A 12 12.84 16.64 -2.17
N ARG A 13 11.68 17.30 -2.11
CA ARG A 13 11.09 18.04 -3.23
C ARG A 13 10.53 19.37 -2.73
N GLN A 14 11.41 20.25 -2.26
CA GLN A 14 11.16 21.67 -2.40
C GLN A 14 11.20 21.98 -3.91
N LYS A 15 10.03 22.26 -4.50
CA LYS A 15 9.97 22.97 -5.78
C LYS A 15 10.56 24.36 -5.54
N HIS A 16 11.84 24.54 -5.86
CA HIS A 16 12.51 25.81 -5.75
C HIS A 16 12.00 26.74 -6.85
N ARG A 17 11.22 27.76 -6.48
CA ARG A 17 11.10 28.98 -7.27
C ARG A 17 12.44 29.70 -7.16
N LEU A 18 13.12 29.92 -8.29
CA LEU A 18 14.37 30.69 -8.30
C LEU A 18 14.09 32.17 -7.96
N ALA A 19 15.06 32.87 -7.36
CA ALA A 19 14.92 34.24 -6.86
C ALA A 19 14.57 35.30 -7.94
N ASN A 20 14.64 34.91 -9.22
CA ASN A 20 14.31 35.69 -10.41
C ASN A 20 12.89 35.42 -10.97
N GLY A 21 12.13 34.49 -10.39
CA GLY A 21 10.70 34.30 -10.70
C GLY A 21 10.35 33.22 -11.73
N ASP A 22 11.34 32.50 -12.28
CA ASP A 22 11.11 31.45 -13.29
C ASP A 22 10.78 30.06 -12.69
N TYR A 23 10.14 29.22 -13.52
CA TYR A 23 9.74 27.85 -13.21
C TYR A 23 10.70 26.82 -13.81
N ASP A 24 10.96 25.74 -13.08
CA ASP A 24 11.68 24.57 -13.60
C ASP A 24 10.77 23.77 -14.57
N LEU A 25 11.20 23.63 -15.83
CA LEU A 25 10.54 22.81 -16.85
C LEU A 25 11.33 21.50 -17.04
N PRO A 26 10.64 20.37 -17.32
CA PRO A 26 11.20 19.02 -17.16
C PRO A 26 12.01 18.60 -18.39
N VAL A 27 13.12 19.29 -18.66
CA VAL A 27 14.04 18.93 -19.75
C VAL A 27 15.47 18.94 -19.23
N ASP A 28 16.05 17.76 -19.06
CA ASP A 28 17.46 17.61 -18.66
C ASP A 28 18.37 18.26 -19.71
N GLY A 29 19.23 19.20 -19.27
CA GLY A 29 20.24 19.85 -20.12
C GLY A 29 19.90 21.26 -20.63
N TRP A 30 18.84 21.91 -20.10
CA TRP A 30 18.47 23.30 -20.46
C TRP A 30 19.63 24.30 -20.35
N GLU A 31 20.50 24.14 -19.36
CA GLU A 31 21.68 25.00 -19.14
C GLU A 31 22.71 24.93 -20.27
N ARG A 32 22.75 23.85 -21.05
CA ARG A 32 23.70 23.65 -22.16
C ARG A 32 23.26 24.30 -23.47
N LEU A 33 22.02 24.79 -23.55
CA LEU A 33 21.47 25.44 -24.74
C LEU A 33 21.78 26.93 -24.76
N SER A 34 22.22 27.43 -25.91
CA SER A 34 22.42 28.86 -26.16
C SER A 34 21.10 29.64 -26.13
N LYS A 35 21.12 30.96 -25.91
CA LYS A 35 19.90 31.79 -25.83
C LYS A 35 19.02 31.70 -27.08
N ASP A 36 19.62 31.54 -28.26
CA ASP A 36 18.90 31.42 -29.53
C ASP A 36 18.21 30.05 -29.69
N GLU A 37 18.77 28.99 -29.13
CA GLU A 37 18.16 27.65 -29.17
C GLU A 37 16.96 27.56 -28.24
N ARG A 38 17.05 28.21 -27.06
CA ARG A 38 15.95 28.27 -26.08
C ARG A 38 14.74 29.00 -26.64
N SER A 39 14.96 30.09 -27.37
CA SER A 39 13.88 30.88 -27.99
C SER A 39 13.20 30.13 -29.13
N ARG A 40 13.95 29.39 -29.96
CA ARG A 40 13.36 28.50 -30.99
C ARG A 40 12.57 27.33 -30.41
N LEU A 41 13.00 26.77 -29.28
CA LEU A 41 12.29 25.70 -28.58
C LEU A 41 10.98 26.20 -27.95
N ALA A 42 11.00 27.40 -27.35
CA ALA A 42 9.80 28.05 -26.83
C ALA A 42 8.78 28.32 -27.96
N GLU A 43 9.25 28.79 -29.12
CA GLU A 43 8.40 29.05 -30.28
C GLU A 43 7.76 27.76 -30.83
N ARG A 44 8.49 26.63 -30.83
CA ARG A 44 7.96 25.31 -31.21
C ARG A 44 6.89 24.80 -30.24
N LEU A 45 7.10 24.97 -28.94
CA LEU A 45 6.15 24.58 -27.91
C LEU A 45 4.87 25.43 -27.97
N GLU A 46 4.99 26.73 -28.28
CA GLU A 46 3.84 27.58 -28.54
C GLU A 46 3.09 27.20 -29.82
N ALA A 47 3.79 26.88 -30.91
CA ALA A 47 3.18 26.42 -32.15
C ALA A 47 2.41 25.09 -31.93
N GLN A 48 2.97 24.18 -31.13
CA GLN A 48 2.33 22.91 -30.78
C GLN A 48 1.10 23.11 -29.88
N LYS A 49 1.15 24.04 -28.92
CA LYS A 49 -0.02 24.46 -28.13
C LYS A 49 -1.11 25.07 -29.00
N ARG A 50 -0.75 25.90 -29.99
CA ARG A 50 -1.71 26.49 -30.93
C ARG A 50 -2.34 25.43 -31.83
N GLY A 51 -1.58 24.42 -32.25
CA GLY A 51 -2.10 23.27 -33.00
C GLY A 51 -3.04 22.37 -32.18
N LEU A 52 -2.76 22.16 -30.90
CA LEU A 52 -3.66 21.43 -29.98
C LEU A 52 -4.93 22.21 -29.66
N ALA A 53 -4.87 23.55 -29.62
CA ALA A 53 -6.03 24.42 -29.42
C ALA A 53 -6.94 24.53 -30.66
N GLN A 54 -6.48 24.10 -31.84
CA GLN A 54 -7.24 24.15 -33.09
C GLN A 54 -7.93 22.83 -33.48
N SER A 55 -7.87 21.78 -32.64
CA SER A 55 -8.65 20.56 -32.87
C SER A 55 -10.12 20.79 -32.47
N PRO A 56 -11.09 20.84 -33.40
CA PRO A 56 -12.48 21.10 -33.08
C PRO A 56 -13.14 19.81 -32.57
N THR A 57 -13.80 19.92 -31.42
CA THR A 57 -14.80 18.97 -30.93
C THR A 57 -15.88 18.71 -31.99
N GLY A 58 -16.10 17.44 -32.36
CA GLY A 58 -17.25 16.99 -33.15
C GLY A 58 -17.28 15.47 -33.31
N ALA A 59 -18.27 14.81 -32.72
CA ALA A 59 -18.56 13.38 -32.89
C ALA A 59 -19.44 13.13 -34.16
N PRO A 60 -19.77 11.87 -34.51
CA PRO A 60 -19.20 11.10 -35.62
C PRO A 60 -20.08 11.08 -36.89
N SER A 61 -19.48 10.81 -38.05
CA SER A 61 -20.20 10.50 -39.29
C SER A 61 -19.73 9.17 -39.87
N LYS A 62 -20.66 8.20 -39.91
CA LYS A 62 -20.58 6.95 -40.66
C LYS A 62 -20.53 7.27 -42.16
N ALA A 63 -19.50 6.79 -42.85
CA ALA A 63 -19.58 6.19 -44.20
C ALA A 63 -18.16 5.91 -44.71
N THR A 64 -18.01 4.75 -45.35
CA THR A 64 -16.81 4.26 -46.06
C THR A 64 -15.78 3.50 -45.21
N GLU A 65 -16.27 2.48 -44.51
CA GLU A 65 -15.47 1.32 -44.12
C GLU A 65 -16.08 0.10 -44.81
N ALA A 66 -15.54 -0.27 -45.98
CA ALA A 66 -15.72 -1.59 -46.53
C ALA A 66 -14.66 -1.83 -47.61
N GLN A 67 -13.86 -2.87 -47.38
CA GLN A 67 -13.03 -3.58 -48.36
C GLN A 67 -11.62 -3.02 -48.63
N ALA A 68 -10.74 -3.07 -47.62
CA ALA A 68 -9.29 -3.33 -47.83
C ALA A 68 -8.46 -3.62 -46.55
N GLU A 69 -9.01 -3.63 -45.33
CA GLU A 69 -8.18 -3.49 -44.12
C GLU A 69 -8.21 -4.58 -43.01
N PRO A 70 -8.70 -5.83 -43.17
CA PRO A 70 -8.64 -6.77 -42.05
C PRO A 70 -7.29 -7.53 -41.92
N ALA A 71 -6.41 -7.47 -42.92
CA ALA A 71 -5.17 -8.25 -42.94
C ALA A 71 -3.91 -7.44 -42.58
N ILE A 72 -3.88 -6.14 -42.90
CA ILE A 72 -2.75 -5.26 -42.58
C ILE A 72 -2.78 -4.91 -41.10
N ASP A 73 -3.96 -4.62 -40.55
CA ASP A 73 -4.11 -4.19 -39.15
C ASP A 73 -3.79 -5.32 -38.15
N LYS A 74 -4.18 -6.56 -38.44
CA LYS A 74 -3.75 -7.73 -37.64
C LYS A 74 -2.24 -7.97 -37.72
N LYS A 75 -1.62 -7.70 -38.86
CA LYS A 75 -0.17 -7.90 -39.05
C LYS A 75 0.64 -6.80 -38.38
N LEU A 76 0.16 -5.55 -38.44
CA LEU A 76 0.72 -4.40 -37.71
C LEU A 76 0.58 -4.58 -36.20
N THR A 77 -0.58 -5.04 -35.72
CA THR A 77 -0.80 -5.34 -34.29
C THR A 77 0.09 -6.50 -33.83
N SER A 78 0.27 -7.54 -34.65
CA SER A 78 1.16 -8.66 -34.31
C SER A 78 2.64 -8.27 -34.33
N LEU A 79 3.06 -7.39 -35.24
CA LEU A 79 4.44 -6.87 -35.31
C LEU A 79 4.73 -5.93 -34.13
N ASP A 80 3.79 -5.06 -33.75
CA ASP A 80 3.90 -4.15 -32.60
C ASP A 80 3.86 -4.91 -31.25
N VAL A 81 3.16 -6.04 -31.18
CA VAL A 81 3.20 -6.95 -30.03
C VAL A 81 4.51 -7.75 -29.99
N GLN A 82 5.00 -8.29 -31.11
CA GLN A 82 6.28 -9.01 -31.16
C GLN A 82 7.47 -8.09 -30.86
N ASP A 83 7.45 -6.84 -31.35
CA ASP A 83 8.43 -5.80 -31.02
C ASP A 83 8.29 -5.35 -29.56
N ARG A 84 7.07 -5.22 -29.02
CA ARG A 84 6.89 -4.97 -27.56
C ARG A 84 7.43 -6.12 -26.71
N LEU A 85 7.20 -7.37 -27.10
CA LEU A 85 7.72 -8.55 -26.41
C LEU A 85 9.25 -8.65 -26.51
N GLN A 86 9.86 -8.18 -27.61
CA GLN A 86 11.32 -8.05 -27.73
C GLN A 86 11.91 -6.81 -27.03
N SER A 87 11.09 -5.80 -26.71
CA SER A 87 11.51 -4.56 -26.06
C SER A 87 11.56 -4.59 -24.53
N ILE A 88 11.01 -5.62 -23.87
CA ILE A 88 11.21 -5.81 -22.42
C ILE A 88 12.55 -6.53 -22.23
N LYS A 89 13.63 -5.89 -22.67
CA LYS A 89 14.97 -6.29 -22.22
C LYS A 89 15.11 -5.76 -20.80
N MET A 90 15.01 -6.66 -19.82
CA MET A 90 15.38 -6.34 -18.45
C MET A 90 16.79 -5.73 -18.47
N PRO A 91 17.00 -4.54 -17.89
CA PRO A 91 18.30 -3.90 -17.91
C PRO A 91 19.35 -4.79 -17.23
N MET A 92 20.47 -4.96 -17.94
CA MET A 92 21.61 -5.72 -17.44
C MET A 92 22.57 -4.75 -16.75
N VAL A 93 22.61 -4.80 -15.43
CA VAL A 93 23.50 -3.98 -14.61
C VAL A 93 24.64 -4.87 -14.13
N GLN A 94 25.87 -4.61 -14.58
CA GLN A 94 27.05 -5.42 -14.26
C GLN A 94 26.88 -6.93 -14.54
N GLY A 95 26.08 -7.29 -15.56
CA GLY A 95 25.81 -8.69 -15.93
C GLY A 95 24.68 -9.37 -15.15
N VAL A 96 24.02 -8.66 -14.24
CA VAL A 96 22.84 -9.13 -13.50
C VAL A 96 21.57 -8.51 -14.11
N PRO A 97 20.53 -9.32 -14.42
CA PRO A 97 19.24 -8.77 -14.84
C PRO A 97 18.54 -8.11 -13.64
N THR A 98 18.15 -6.85 -13.82
CA THR A 98 17.48 -6.02 -12.82
C THR A 98 16.16 -5.49 -13.37
N VAL A 99 15.25 -5.03 -12.50
CA VAL A 99 13.92 -4.55 -12.90
C VAL A 99 13.94 -3.07 -13.32
N LEU A 100 14.86 -2.28 -12.77
CA LEU A 100 15.00 -0.86 -13.04
C LEU A 100 16.45 -0.52 -13.39
N GLU A 101 16.65 0.47 -14.26
CA GLU A 101 17.98 1.04 -14.52
C GLU A 101 18.42 1.98 -13.39
N PRO A 102 19.70 1.94 -12.98
CA PRO A 102 20.21 2.87 -11.98
C PRO A 102 20.28 4.31 -12.54
N PRO A 103 20.12 5.34 -11.68
CA PRO A 103 20.42 6.72 -12.06
C PRO A 103 21.86 6.89 -12.57
N LYS A 104 22.09 7.82 -13.49
CA LYS A 104 23.38 8.00 -14.20
C LYS A 104 24.61 8.20 -13.28
N ASP A 105 24.39 8.73 -12.08
CA ASP A 105 25.44 9.01 -11.09
C ASP A 105 25.50 7.99 -9.94
N TYR A 106 24.75 6.87 -10.04
CA TYR A 106 24.65 5.88 -8.98
C TYR A 106 25.54 4.66 -9.28
N VAL A 107 26.43 4.33 -8.34
CA VAL A 107 27.27 3.13 -8.41
C VAL A 107 26.54 1.98 -7.74
N VAL A 108 26.18 0.96 -8.52
CA VAL A 108 25.49 -0.24 -8.04
C VAL A 108 26.49 -1.19 -7.37
N ASP A 109 26.14 -1.63 -6.17
CA ASP A 109 26.88 -2.63 -5.40
C ASP A 109 25.92 -3.76 -4.99
N PHE A 110 26.10 -4.94 -5.58
CA PHE A 110 25.29 -6.12 -5.27
C PHE A 110 25.77 -6.87 -4.02
N GLU A 111 27.02 -6.68 -3.58
CA GLU A 111 27.56 -7.35 -2.39
C GLU A 111 27.15 -6.60 -1.12
N ASN A 112 27.15 -5.27 -1.17
CA ASN A 112 26.75 -4.42 -0.05
C ASN A 112 25.81 -3.28 -0.50
N PRO A 113 24.57 -3.61 -0.91
CA PRO A 113 23.61 -2.62 -1.38
C PRO A 113 23.22 -1.65 -0.27
N ARG A 114 22.79 -0.44 -0.65
CA ARG A 114 22.27 0.52 0.34
C ARG A 114 20.97 0.00 0.91
N ARG A 115 20.85 0.00 2.24
CA ARG A 115 19.67 -0.49 2.96
C ARG A 115 19.07 0.59 3.84
N GLN A 116 17.74 0.64 3.91
CA GLN A 116 17.02 1.52 4.84
C GLN A 116 15.93 0.78 5.62
N GLY A 117 15.61 1.29 6.81
CA GLY A 117 14.51 0.78 7.62
C GLY A 117 14.75 -0.57 8.28
N VAL A 118 15.96 -1.15 8.14
CA VAL A 118 16.29 -2.49 8.65
C VAL A 118 16.25 -2.55 10.18
N PRO A 119 17.02 -1.73 10.94
CA PRO A 119 16.96 -1.80 12.40
C PRO A 119 15.58 -1.41 12.94
N GLU A 120 14.92 -0.42 12.31
CA GLU A 120 13.57 0.01 12.68
C GLU A 120 12.56 -1.12 12.53
N ALA A 121 12.59 -1.86 11.42
CA ALA A 121 11.71 -3.00 11.18
C ALA A 121 11.88 -4.09 12.23
N TYR A 122 13.11 -4.45 12.61
CA TYR A 122 13.36 -5.46 13.64
C TYR A 122 12.92 -5.00 15.03
N TYR A 123 13.25 -3.77 15.43
CA TYR A 123 12.90 -3.27 16.77
C TYR A 123 11.39 -3.10 16.94
N VAL A 124 10.71 -2.50 15.97
CA VAL A 124 9.26 -2.26 16.03
C VAL A 124 8.50 -3.58 15.98
N SER A 125 8.85 -4.47 15.05
CA SER A 125 8.20 -5.79 14.93
C SER A 125 8.42 -6.66 16.16
N GLY A 126 9.67 -6.73 16.65
CA GLY A 126 10.02 -7.54 17.80
C GLY A 126 9.32 -7.05 19.07
N PHE A 127 9.40 -5.75 19.34
CA PHE A 127 8.74 -5.16 20.51
C PHE A 127 7.21 -5.27 20.43
N GLY A 128 6.61 -4.93 19.28
CA GLY A 128 5.16 -4.98 19.08
C GLY A 128 4.59 -6.39 19.20
N MET A 129 5.29 -7.39 18.65
CA MET A 129 4.88 -8.79 18.74
C MET A 129 5.01 -9.36 20.15
N ALA A 130 6.10 -9.03 20.86
CA ALA A 130 6.27 -9.42 22.26
C ALA A 130 5.16 -8.82 23.14
N LEU A 131 4.86 -7.53 22.97
CA LEU A 131 3.80 -6.87 23.72
C LEU A 131 2.41 -7.47 23.41
N SER A 132 2.13 -7.75 22.14
CA SER A 132 0.88 -8.38 21.70
C SER A 132 0.72 -9.79 22.28
N PHE A 133 1.81 -10.56 22.31
CA PHE A 133 1.83 -11.88 22.95
C PHE A 133 1.47 -11.81 24.42
N LEU A 134 2.06 -10.86 25.17
CA LEU A 134 1.78 -10.68 26.59
C LEU A 134 0.31 -10.37 26.85
N PHE A 135 -0.32 -9.50 26.05
CA PHE A 135 -1.75 -9.19 26.20
C PHE A 135 -2.65 -10.38 25.90
N ILE A 136 -2.33 -11.18 24.87
CA ILE A 136 -3.10 -12.38 24.56
C ILE A 136 -2.90 -13.43 25.65
N ALA A 137 -1.67 -13.64 26.12
CA ALA A 137 -1.37 -14.56 27.22
C ALA A 137 -2.13 -14.17 28.49
N GLN A 138 -2.13 -12.88 28.85
CA GLN A 138 -2.93 -12.35 29.97
C GLN A 138 -4.42 -12.62 29.77
N ARG A 139 -4.95 -12.37 28.57
CA ARG A 139 -6.37 -12.60 28.27
C ARG A 139 -6.74 -14.07 28.40
N LEU A 140 -5.92 -14.97 27.86
CA LEU A 140 -6.13 -16.41 27.96
C LEU A 140 -6.05 -16.88 29.42
N TYR A 141 -5.10 -16.36 30.19
CA TYR A 141 -5.00 -16.66 31.63
C TYR A 141 -6.29 -16.30 32.37
N VAL A 142 -6.85 -15.10 32.14
CA VAL A 142 -8.12 -14.68 32.75
C VAL A 142 -9.29 -15.58 32.33
N LYS A 143 -9.34 -16.01 31.07
CA LYS A 143 -10.42 -16.85 30.55
C LYS A 143 -10.34 -18.28 31.08
N PHE A 144 -9.15 -18.86 31.15
CA PHE A 144 -8.96 -20.23 31.63
C PHE A 144 -9.08 -20.34 33.16
N PHE A 145 -8.53 -19.39 33.91
CA PHE A 145 -8.40 -19.53 35.37
C PHE A 145 -9.37 -18.68 36.19
N LEU A 146 -9.82 -17.53 35.70
CA LEU A 146 -10.64 -16.59 36.49
C LEU A 146 -12.12 -16.59 36.11
N THR A 147 -12.44 -16.62 34.81
CA THR A 147 -13.83 -16.46 34.34
C THR A 147 -14.47 -17.74 33.80
N GLY A 148 -13.67 -18.71 33.35
CA GLY A 148 -14.15 -19.99 32.85
C GLY A 148 -14.89 -19.87 31.51
N GLY A 149 -14.23 -20.29 30.42
CA GLY A 149 -14.87 -20.49 29.12
C GLY A 149 -14.29 -19.63 28.00
N VAL A 150 -13.76 -20.30 26.98
CA VAL A 150 -13.28 -19.67 25.75
C VAL A 150 -14.49 -19.20 24.93
N GLN A 151 -14.47 -17.94 24.56
CA GLN A 151 -15.55 -17.33 23.79
C GLN A 151 -15.17 -17.20 22.31
N VAL A 152 -16.17 -16.96 21.45
CA VAL A 152 -15.95 -16.83 20.00
C VAL A 152 -15.01 -15.65 19.69
N ASP A 153 -15.11 -14.55 20.42
CA ASP A 153 -14.18 -13.42 20.30
C ASP A 153 -12.74 -13.80 20.64
N ASP A 154 -12.53 -14.68 21.62
CA ASP A 154 -11.19 -15.16 21.99
C ASP A 154 -10.58 -16.02 20.86
N VAL A 155 -11.37 -16.90 20.25
CA VAL A 155 -10.92 -17.73 19.11
C VAL A 155 -10.56 -16.87 17.89
N LEU A 156 -11.40 -15.89 17.55
CA LEU A 156 -11.14 -14.96 16.45
C LEU A 156 -9.87 -14.14 16.72
N LEU A 157 -9.64 -13.72 17.96
CA LEU A 157 -8.46 -12.97 18.35
C LEU A 157 -7.17 -13.81 18.25
N ILE A 158 -7.19 -15.06 18.72
CA ILE A 158 -6.05 -15.99 18.60
C ILE A 158 -5.72 -16.22 17.12
N PHE A 159 -6.74 -16.49 16.30
CA PHE A 159 -6.54 -16.71 14.87
C PHE A 159 -6.00 -15.46 14.17
N SER A 160 -6.53 -14.28 14.50
CA SER A 160 -5.98 -13.00 14.05
C SER A 160 -4.51 -12.83 14.43
N TYR A 161 -4.12 -13.20 15.66
CA TYR A 161 -2.75 -13.08 16.11
C TYR A 161 -1.80 -14.03 15.35
N ILE A 162 -2.22 -15.27 15.08
CA ILE A 162 -1.41 -16.20 14.27
C ILE A 162 -1.15 -15.62 12.87
N LEU A 163 -2.17 -15.01 12.26
CA LEU A 163 -2.00 -14.33 10.96
C LEU A 163 -1.14 -13.07 11.06
N ALA A 164 -1.19 -12.34 12.18
CA ALA A 164 -0.29 -11.21 12.44
C ALA A 164 1.17 -11.67 12.50
N VAL A 165 1.44 -12.74 13.24
CA VAL A 165 2.78 -13.36 13.32
C VAL A 165 3.26 -13.80 11.94
N ALA A 166 2.40 -14.44 11.14
CA ALA A 166 2.74 -14.84 9.78
C ALA A 166 3.07 -13.63 8.87
N THR A 167 2.30 -12.55 8.98
CA THR A 167 2.55 -11.32 8.21
C THR A 167 3.88 -10.68 8.60
N ILE A 168 4.17 -10.58 9.90
CA ILE A 168 5.43 -10.03 10.41
C ILE A 168 6.61 -10.93 10.00
N ALA A 169 6.46 -12.25 10.06
CA ALA A 169 7.49 -13.19 9.64
C ALA A 169 7.86 -13.01 8.16
N LEU A 170 6.87 -12.83 7.28
CA LEU A 170 7.11 -12.52 5.87
C LEU A 170 7.83 -11.18 5.70
N CYS A 171 7.42 -10.14 6.43
CA CYS A 171 8.10 -8.84 6.40
C CYS A 171 9.57 -8.96 6.83
N LEU A 172 9.84 -9.66 7.93
CA LEU A 172 11.19 -9.87 8.44
C LEU A 172 12.03 -10.77 7.53
N HIS A 173 11.41 -11.73 6.82
CA HIS A 173 12.09 -12.55 5.81
C HIS A 173 12.64 -11.69 4.67
N MET A 174 11.87 -10.70 4.21
CA MET A 174 12.31 -9.76 3.17
C MET A 174 13.51 -8.92 3.62
N PHE A 175 13.53 -8.48 4.89
CA PHE A 175 14.70 -7.79 5.45
C PHE A 175 15.88 -8.74 5.74
N ALA A 176 15.64 -10.00 6.11
CA ALA A 176 16.70 -10.97 6.38
C ALA A 176 17.42 -11.41 5.10
N THR A 177 16.70 -11.54 3.98
CA THR A 177 17.24 -11.95 2.67
C THR A 177 17.99 -10.85 1.93
N GLY A 178 18.07 -9.64 2.49
CA GLY A 178 18.81 -8.53 1.89
C GLY A 178 18.00 -7.68 0.91
N VAL A 179 16.75 -8.05 0.60
CA VAL A 179 15.95 -7.40 -0.47
C VAL A 179 15.09 -6.24 0.08
N GLY A 180 14.64 -6.35 1.34
CA GLY A 180 13.86 -5.33 2.01
C GLY A 180 14.66 -4.05 2.24
N GLY A 181 14.12 -2.93 1.74
CA GLY A 181 14.72 -1.60 1.89
C GLY A 181 15.94 -1.35 1.01
N VAL A 182 16.06 -2.08 -0.10
CA VAL A 182 17.09 -1.90 -1.13
C VAL A 182 16.45 -1.37 -2.41
N HIS A 183 17.21 -0.59 -3.17
CA HIS A 183 16.77 -0.06 -4.45
C HIS A 183 16.54 -1.18 -5.49
N ALA A 184 15.49 -1.07 -6.30
CA ALA A 184 15.10 -2.09 -7.30
C ALA A 184 16.18 -2.37 -8.37
N TRP A 185 17.11 -1.45 -8.59
CA TRP A 185 18.26 -1.60 -9.49
C TRP A 185 19.49 -2.29 -8.87
N GLU A 186 19.48 -2.54 -7.55
CA GLU A 186 20.53 -3.32 -6.85
C GLU A 186 20.05 -4.74 -6.51
N ILE A 187 18.88 -5.16 -7.04
CA ILE A 187 18.25 -6.43 -6.75
C ILE A 187 18.16 -7.25 -8.05
N SER A 188 18.62 -8.50 -8.00
CA SER A 188 18.47 -9.43 -9.12
C SER A 188 17.00 -9.81 -9.34
N VAL A 189 16.60 -10.07 -10.58
CA VAL A 189 15.21 -10.45 -10.91
C VAL A 189 14.72 -11.68 -10.12
N THR A 190 15.59 -12.65 -9.84
CA THR A 190 15.24 -13.82 -9.02
C THR A 190 14.91 -13.45 -7.57
N GLN A 191 15.72 -12.59 -6.96
CA GLN A 191 15.48 -12.05 -5.62
C GLN A 191 14.24 -11.14 -5.60
N PHE A 192 14.04 -10.35 -6.65
CA PHE A 192 12.88 -9.49 -6.79
C PHE A 192 11.58 -10.29 -6.87
N ASN A 193 11.57 -11.40 -7.62
CA ASN A 193 10.42 -12.31 -7.69
C ASN A 193 10.09 -12.95 -6.33
N ALA A 194 11.12 -13.38 -5.58
CA ALA A 194 10.93 -13.90 -4.22
C ALA A 194 10.35 -12.83 -3.28
N TYR A 195 10.86 -11.59 -3.37
CA TYR A 195 10.33 -10.44 -2.65
C TYR A 195 8.86 -10.16 -2.99
N LEU A 196 8.48 -10.19 -4.28
CA LEU A 196 7.10 -9.98 -4.68
C LEU A 196 6.18 -11.10 -4.19
N MET A 197 6.69 -12.33 -4.12
CA MET A 197 5.96 -13.45 -3.52
C MET A 197 5.65 -13.18 -2.05
N ASP A 198 6.64 -12.70 -1.28
CA ASP A 198 6.44 -12.32 0.13
C ASP A 198 5.43 -11.17 0.27
N VAL A 199 5.53 -10.12 -0.56
CA VAL A 199 4.55 -9.01 -0.58
C VAL A 199 3.15 -9.51 -0.91
N TYR A 200 3.04 -10.40 -1.90
CA TYR A 200 1.76 -10.97 -2.33
C TYR A 200 1.11 -11.78 -1.19
N LEU A 201 1.89 -12.66 -0.55
CA LEU A 201 1.46 -13.44 0.61
C LEU A 201 1.07 -12.55 1.79
N ALA A 202 1.92 -11.59 2.13
CA ALA A 202 1.70 -10.67 3.24
C ALA A 202 0.42 -9.84 3.04
N ALA A 203 0.14 -9.36 1.81
CA ALA A 203 -1.00 -8.52 1.53
C ALA A 203 -2.35 -9.17 1.88
N PHE A 204 -2.60 -10.41 1.44
CA PHE A 204 -3.89 -11.05 1.73
C PHE A 204 -3.97 -11.59 3.17
N ILE A 205 -2.86 -12.05 3.76
CA ILE A 205 -2.82 -12.46 5.16
C ILE A 205 -3.11 -11.26 6.06
N TYR A 206 -2.52 -10.11 5.76
CA TYR A 206 -2.75 -8.85 6.48
C TYR A 206 -4.23 -8.44 6.46
N ILE A 207 -4.89 -8.53 5.30
CA ILE A 207 -6.32 -8.21 5.18
C ILE A 207 -7.17 -9.11 6.08
N LEU A 208 -6.88 -10.41 6.12
CA LEU A 208 -7.59 -11.35 6.99
C LEU A 208 -7.33 -11.03 8.47
N CYS A 209 -6.06 -10.85 8.84
CA CYS A 209 -5.65 -10.47 10.19
C CYS A 209 -6.40 -9.21 10.68
N GLY A 210 -6.32 -8.11 9.94
CA GLY A 210 -6.97 -6.86 10.30
C GLY A 210 -8.49 -6.95 10.37
N SER A 211 -9.11 -7.82 9.58
CA SER A 211 -10.56 -8.01 9.59
C SER A 211 -11.02 -8.86 10.77
N LEU A 212 -10.28 -9.93 11.10
CA LEU A 212 -10.59 -10.84 12.20
C LEU A 212 -10.46 -10.17 13.57
N SER A 213 -9.43 -9.33 13.78
CA SER A 213 -9.29 -8.54 15.01
C SER A 213 -10.48 -7.60 15.23
N LYS A 214 -10.95 -6.93 14.17
CA LYS A 214 -12.14 -6.07 14.20
C LYS A 214 -13.42 -6.85 14.47
N LEU A 215 -13.57 -8.03 13.86
CA LEU A 215 -14.72 -8.91 14.13
C LEU A 215 -14.71 -9.43 15.56
N ALA A 216 -13.55 -9.78 16.13
CA ALA A 216 -13.43 -10.16 17.54
C ALA A 216 -13.91 -9.03 18.47
N LEU A 217 -13.52 -7.78 18.17
CA LEU A 217 -13.96 -6.61 18.93
C LEU A 217 -15.49 -6.38 18.83
N LEU A 218 -16.07 -6.53 17.63
CA LEU A 218 -17.52 -6.39 17.42
C LEU A 218 -18.33 -7.49 18.13
N VAL A 219 -17.84 -8.74 18.10
CA VAL A 219 -18.46 -9.86 18.84
C VAL A 219 -18.40 -9.60 20.35
N PHE A 220 -17.29 -9.04 20.85
CA PHE A 220 -17.19 -8.61 22.24
C PHE A 220 -18.20 -7.49 22.56
N TYR A 221 -18.36 -6.50 21.68
CA TYR A 221 -19.36 -5.44 21.84
C TYR A 221 -20.79 -5.96 21.90
N LEU A 222 -21.17 -6.92 21.04
CA LEU A 222 -22.50 -7.54 21.07
C LEU A 222 -22.85 -8.16 22.42
N ARG A 223 -21.85 -8.60 23.20
CA ARG A 223 -22.02 -9.19 24.53
C ARG A 223 -22.08 -8.13 25.63
N LEU A 224 -21.36 -7.02 25.44
CA LEU A 224 -21.26 -5.96 26.44
C LEU A 224 -22.59 -5.20 26.63
N SER A 225 -23.35 -4.98 25.56
CA SER A 225 -24.59 -4.18 25.61
C SER A 225 -25.79 -4.89 25.00
N PRO A 226 -26.89 -5.08 25.76
CA PRO A 226 -28.14 -5.62 25.23
C PRO A 226 -28.98 -4.57 24.45
N GLN A 227 -28.54 -3.31 24.37
CA GLN A 227 -29.34 -2.24 23.76
C GLN A 227 -29.60 -2.48 22.26
N ARG A 228 -30.87 -2.37 21.83
CA ARG A 228 -31.29 -2.69 20.45
C ARG A 228 -30.55 -1.87 19.39
N TRP A 229 -30.48 -0.55 19.56
CA TRP A 229 -29.78 0.33 18.60
C TRP A 229 -28.30 -0.04 18.46
N PHE A 230 -27.64 -0.37 19.57
CA PHE A 230 -26.23 -0.75 19.61
C PHE A 230 -26.00 -2.09 18.92
N ARG A 231 -26.87 -3.07 19.15
CA ARG A 231 -26.80 -4.37 18.46
C ARG A 231 -27.00 -4.22 16.95
N ILE A 232 -27.96 -3.39 16.52
CA ILE A 232 -28.19 -3.12 15.08
C ILE A 232 -26.94 -2.49 14.45
N ALA A 233 -26.36 -1.47 15.08
CA ALA A 233 -25.14 -0.82 14.60
C ALA A 233 -23.92 -1.77 14.57
N THR A 234 -23.80 -2.64 15.57
CA THR A 234 -22.71 -3.62 15.63
C THR A 234 -22.86 -4.68 14.53
N TRP A 235 -24.07 -5.22 14.33
CA TRP A 235 -24.34 -6.17 13.24
C TRP A 235 -24.16 -5.54 11.86
N SER A 236 -24.59 -4.29 11.65
CA SER A 236 -24.36 -3.61 10.37
C SER A 236 -22.86 -3.43 10.09
N THR A 237 -22.07 -3.16 11.14
CA THR A 237 -20.60 -3.05 11.02
C THR A 237 -19.96 -4.40 10.73
N ILE A 238 -20.41 -5.48 11.37
CA ILE A 238 -19.94 -6.85 11.07
C ILE A 238 -20.18 -7.20 9.60
N VAL A 239 -21.38 -6.92 9.08
CA VAL A 239 -21.72 -7.16 7.67
C VAL A 239 -20.89 -6.28 6.74
N PHE A 240 -20.70 -5.01 7.07
CA PHE A 240 -19.85 -4.09 6.30
C PHE A 240 -18.41 -4.62 6.20
N ILE A 241 -17.82 -5.01 7.33
CA ILE A 241 -16.46 -5.58 7.38
C ILE A 241 -16.38 -6.86 6.57
N GLY A 242 -17.27 -7.83 6.83
CA GLY A 242 -17.28 -9.09 6.10
C GLY A 242 -17.37 -8.91 4.59
N ARG A 243 -18.21 -7.98 4.11
CA ARG A 243 -18.38 -7.72 2.67
C ARG A 243 -17.14 -7.14 2.02
N TYR A 244 -16.51 -6.11 2.60
CA TYR A 244 -15.31 -5.55 1.98
C TYR A 244 -14.12 -6.51 2.10
N THR A 245 -13.99 -7.23 3.23
CA THR A 245 -12.90 -8.19 3.41
C THR A 245 -12.94 -9.28 2.36
N VAL A 246 -14.12 -9.88 2.12
CA VAL A 246 -14.29 -10.90 1.08
C VAL A 246 -13.97 -10.34 -0.31
N GLY A 247 -14.48 -9.14 -0.63
CA GLY A 247 -14.24 -8.52 -1.93
C GLY A 247 -12.75 -8.24 -2.19
N ILE A 248 -12.06 -7.64 -1.22
CA ILE A 248 -10.64 -7.29 -1.35
C ILE A 248 -9.78 -8.56 -1.32
N PHE A 249 -10.12 -9.55 -0.47
CA PHE A 249 -9.39 -10.82 -0.39
C PHE A 249 -9.34 -11.52 -1.75
N PHE A 250 -10.48 -11.67 -2.42
CA PHE A 250 -10.51 -12.26 -3.76
C PHE A 250 -9.84 -11.37 -4.81
N ALA A 251 -9.95 -10.04 -4.69
CA ALA A 251 -9.25 -9.13 -5.59
C ALA A 251 -7.71 -9.20 -5.44
N CYS A 252 -7.21 -9.47 -4.23
CA CYS A 252 -5.78 -9.72 -4.00
C CYS A 252 -5.33 -11.04 -4.60
N ILE A 253 -6.07 -12.13 -4.38
CA ILE A 253 -5.74 -13.46 -4.91
C ILE A 253 -5.75 -13.45 -6.44
N PHE A 254 -6.80 -12.87 -7.02
CA PHE A 254 -6.99 -12.79 -8.48
C PHE A 254 -6.55 -11.44 -9.03
N SER A 255 -5.48 -10.87 -8.46
CA SER A 255 -4.96 -9.56 -8.87
C SER A 255 -4.37 -9.57 -10.27
N CYS A 256 -3.86 -10.71 -10.75
CA CYS A 256 -3.34 -10.87 -12.10
C CYS A 256 -3.89 -12.11 -12.81
N LYS A 257 -3.87 -12.06 -14.14
CA LYS A 257 -4.17 -13.18 -15.04
C LYS A 257 -3.01 -13.31 -16.04
N PRO A 258 -2.16 -14.35 -15.94
CA PRO A 258 -2.18 -15.44 -14.95
C PRO A 258 -1.79 -14.99 -13.54
N ILE A 259 -2.22 -15.74 -12.51
CA ILE A 259 -1.95 -15.40 -11.09
C ILE A 259 -0.45 -15.32 -10.81
N ALA A 260 0.37 -16.13 -11.50
CA ALA A 260 1.82 -16.12 -11.36
C ALA A 260 2.48 -14.78 -11.68
N MET A 261 1.86 -13.95 -12.51
CA MET A 261 2.33 -12.60 -12.85
C MET A 261 2.35 -11.66 -11.62
N SER A 262 1.66 -12.01 -10.53
CA SER A 262 1.68 -11.23 -9.28
C SER A 262 3.05 -11.23 -8.61
N TRP A 263 3.83 -12.30 -8.78
CA TRP A 263 5.17 -12.44 -8.18
C TRP A 263 6.29 -12.69 -9.19
N ASP A 264 5.98 -13.09 -10.42
CA ASP A 264 6.97 -13.33 -11.46
C ASP A 264 6.92 -12.23 -12.53
N VAL A 265 7.90 -11.32 -12.49
CA VAL A 265 8.00 -10.21 -13.46
C VAL A 265 8.48 -10.65 -14.84
N THR A 266 8.95 -11.90 -14.98
CA THR A 266 9.39 -12.44 -16.28
C THR A 266 8.22 -12.82 -17.17
N ILE A 267 7.02 -12.99 -16.58
CA ILE A 267 5.78 -13.26 -17.30
C ILE A 267 5.21 -11.93 -17.81
N THR A 268 5.36 -11.68 -19.10
CA THR A 268 4.89 -10.47 -19.77
C THR A 268 3.50 -10.63 -20.41
N ASP A 269 3.09 -11.88 -20.65
CA ASP A 269 1.80 -12.22 -21.25
C ASP A 269 0.70 -12.28 -20.19
N GLY A 270 0.02 -11.15 -19.96
CA GLY A 270 -1.09 -11.09 -19.02
C GLY A 270 -1.62 -9.70 -18.75
N ALA A 271 -2.58 -9.63 -17.84
CA ALA A 271 -3.11 -8.38 -17.34
C ALA A 271 -3.32 -8.45 -15.82
N CYS A 272 -2.93 -7.38 -15.13
CA CYS A 272 -3.18 -7.19 -13.71
C CYS A 272 -4.21 -6.09 -13.48
N ILE A 273 -4.97 -6.19 -12.39
CA ILE A 273 -5.77 -5.07 -11.90
C ILE A 273 -4.86 -3.94 -11.42
N ASN A 274 -5.40 -2.73 -11.33
CA ASN A 274 -4.67 -1.59 -10.78
C ASN A 274 -4.37 -1.81 -9.28
N ARG A 275 -3.17 -2.33 -8.98
CA ARG A 275 -2.67 -2.58 -7.61
C ARG A 275 -2.74 -1.30 -6.74
N PRO A 276 -2.29 -0.13 -7.22
CA PRO A 276 -2.51 1.14 -6.52
C PRO A 276 -3.95 1.39 -6.06
N SER A 277 -4.91 1.26 -6.98
CA SER A 277 -6.32 1.46 -6.65
C SER A 277 -6.84 0.46 -5.63
N LEU A 278 -6.40 -0.80 -5.71
CA LEU A 278 -6.76 -1.83 -4.73
C LEU A 278 -6.21 -1.49 -3.34
N TYR A 279 -4.96 -1.06 -3.23
CA TYR A 279 -4.36 -0.69 -1.94
C TYR A 279 -5.04 0.54 -1.34
N ILE A 280 -5.37 1.55 -2.15
CA ILE A 280 -6.13 2.73 -1.69
C ILE A 280 -7.51 2.31 -1.20
N ALA A 281 -8.25 1.50 -1.96
CA ALA A 281 -9.57 1.01 -1.55
C ALA A 281 -9.50 0.24 -0.21
N THR A 282 -8.47 -0.58 -0.04
CA THR A 282 -8.21 -1.32 1.20
C THR A 282 -7.94 -0.40 2.37
N ALA A 283 -7.12 0.62 2.17
CA ALA A 283 -6.76 1.53 3.24
C ALA A 283 -7.94 2.43 3.65
N VAL A 284 -8.73 2.92 2.68
CA VAL A 284 -9.97 3.68 2.94
C VAL A 284 -11.00 2.83 3.68
N ALA A 285 -11.25 1.59 3.25
CA ALA A 285 -12.18 0.69 3.93
C ALA A 285 -11.75 0.42 5.38
N ASN A 286 -10.45 0.23 5.61
CA ASN A 286 -9.89 0.06 6.96
C ASN A 286 -10.11 1.31 7.82
N ILE A 287 -9.80 2.52 7.34
CA ILE A 287 -10.05 3.76 8.08
C ILE A 287 -11.52 3.90 8.45
N ILE A 288 -12.44 3.69 7.49
CA ILE A 288 -13.88 3.79 7.75
C ILE A 288 -14.29 2.84 8.87
N SER A 289 -13.83 1.58 8.82
CA SER A 289 -14.13 0.61 9.86
C SER A 289 -13.53 0.99 11.23
N ASP A 290 -12.31 1.52 11.27
CA ASP A 290 -11.65 1.95 12.53
C ASP A 290 -12.40 3.12 13.17
N VAL A 291 -12.83 4.09 12.35
CA VAL A 291 -13.65 5.23 12.77
C VAL A 291 -14.98 4.75 13.34
N ILE A 292 -15.67 3.83 12.66
CA ILE A 292 -16.93 3.25 13.18
C ILE A 292 -16.69 2.57 14.52
N LEU A 293 -15.66 1.73 14.64
CA LEU A 293 -15.33 1.02 15.88
C LEU A 293 -14.99 1.96 17.03
N PHE A 294 -14.32 3.08 16.74
CA PHE A 294 -14.00 4.10 17.73
C PHE A 294 -15.25 4.81 18.25
N PHE A 295 -16.17 5.21 17.37
CA PHE A 295 -17.38 5.95 17.76
C PHE A 295 -18.45 5.07 18.39
N LEU A 296 -18.53 3.78 18.02
CA LEU A 296 -19.58 2.87 18.45
C LEU A 296 -19.73 2.72 19.98
N PRO A 297 -18.66 2.59 20.80
CA PRO A 297 -18.79 2.50 22.25
C PRO A 297 -19.01 3.86 22.94
N ILE A 298 -18.76 5.01 22.31
CA ILE A 298 -18.83 6.34 22.97
C ILE A 298 -20.22 6.63 23.57
N PRO A 299 -21.34 6.47 22.84
CA PRO A 299 -22.66 6.75 23.39
C PRO A 299 -23.05 5.79 24.51
N MET A 300 -22.54 4.56 24.47
CA MET A 300 -22.75 3.58 25.54
C MET A 300 -22.06 4.03 26.83
N VAL A 301 -20.81 4.49 26.71
CA VAL A 301 -20.00 4.92 27.84
C VAL A 301 -20.53 6.17 28.51
N ILE A 302 -21.03 7.14 27.73
CA ILE A 302 -21.59 8.38 28.28
C ILE A 302 -22.86 8.11 29.11
N LYS A 303 -23.65 7.10 28.72
CA LYS A 303 -24.93 6.76 29.39
C LYS A 303 -24.77 5.84 30.60
N LEU A 304 -23.61 5.20 30.78
CA LEU A 304 -23.41 4.22 31.84
C LEU A 304 -22.87 4.89 33.10
N GLN A 305 -23.63 4.83 34.20
CA GLN A 305 -23.24 5.37 35.52
C GLN A 305 -22.17 4.49 36.18
N ILE A 306 -20.94 4.56 35.68
CA ILE A 306 -19.81 3.74 36.14
C ILE A 306 -19.05 4.46 37.29
N PRO A 307 -18.64 3.75 38.36
CA PRO A 307 -17.79 4.31 39.41
C PRO A 307 -16.47 4.87 38.85
N PRO A 308 -15.92 5.96 39.45
CA PRO A 308 -14.82 6.73 38.86
C PRO A 308 -13.54 5.92 38.59
N ARG A 309 -13.28 4.86 39.36
CA ARG A 309 -12.12 3.96 39.14
C ARG A 309 -12.22 3.16 37.84
N GLN A 310 -13.41 2.67 37.48
CA GLN A 310 -13.63 1.96 36.23
C GLN A 310 -13.73 2.92 35.04
N LYS A 311 -14.16 4.16 35.28
CA LYS A 311 -14.18 5.24 34.28
C LYS A 311 -12.77 5.57 33.76
N ILE A 312 -11.74 5.52 34.62
CA ILE A 312 -10.34 5.75 34.21
C ILE A 312 -9.87 4.68 33.20
N GLY A 313 -10.11 3.39 33.49
CA GLY A 313 -9.72 2.30 32.58
C GLY A 313 -10.39 2.42 31.20
N LEU A 314 -11.65 2.87 31.20
CA LEU A 314 -12.41 3.11 29.97
C LEU A 314 -11.81 4.28 29.15
N VAL A 315 -11.46 5.39 29.81
CA VAL A 315 -10.77 6.52 29.16
C VAL A 315 -9.43 6.10 28.57
N ILE A 316 -8.66 5.25 29.26
CA ILE A 316 -7.39 4.71 28.74
C ILE A 316 -7.63 3.88 27.48
N ILE A 317 -8.63 2.98 27.48
CA ILE A 317 -8.96 2.16 26.31
C ILE A 317 -9.40 3.06 25.13
N PHE A 318 -10.18 4.11 25.39
CA PHE A 318 -10.53 5.10 24.36
C PHE A 318 -9.33 5.86 23.83
N GLY A 319 -8.39 6.24 24.71
CA GLY A 319 -7.14 6.88 24.31
C GLY A 319 -6.28 5.98 23.43
N ILE A 320 -6.21 4.69 23.73
CA ILE A 320 -5.52 3.72 22.86
C ILE A 320 -6.27 3.58 21.52
N GLY A 321 -7.59 3.53 21.54
CA GLY A 321 -8.41 3.47 20.33
C GLY A 321 -8.24 4.68 19.41
N SER A 322 -8.06 5.89 19.95
CA SER A 322 -7.81 7.09 19.13
C SER A 322 -6.43 7.06 18.48
N LEU A 323 -5.42 6.48 19.14
CA LEU A 323 -4.09 6.29 18.55
C LEU A 323 -4.16 5.39 17.31
N ILE A 324 -5.00 4.34 17.31
CA ILE A 324 -5.18 3.45 16.16
C ILE A 324 -5.74 4.21 14.95
N VAL A 325 -6.69 5.12 15.16
CA VAL A 325 -7.21 5.95 14.06
C VAL A 325 -6.12 6.85 13.50
N VAL A 326 -5.27 7.42 14.36
CA VAL A 326 -4.13 8.25 13.93
C VAL A 326 -3.13 7.44 13.12
N THR A 327 -2.77 6.23 13.56
CA THR A 327 -1.83 5.37 12.81
C THR A 327 -2.40 4.98 11.45
N SER A 328 -3.70 4.68 11.36
CA SER A 328 -4.37 4.40 10.08
C SER A 328 -4.32 5.59 9.11
N VAL A 329 -4.45 6.83 9.61
CA VAL A 329 -4.31 8.06 8.79
C VAL A 329 -2.88 8.26 8.32
N VAL A 330 -1.90 8.09 9.23
CA VAL A 330 -0.47 8.19 8.87
C VAL A 330 -0.12 7.19 7.77
N ARG A 331 -0.58 5.93 7.90
CA ARG A 331 -0.36 4.91 6.88
C ARG A 331 -0.89 5.31 5.50
N VAL A 332 -2.09 5.88 5.43
CA VAL A 332 -2.65 6.35 4.15
C VAL A 332 -1.90 7.55 3.60
N SER A 333 -1.31 8.41 4.44
CA SER A 333 -0.50 9.53 3.95
C SER A 333 0.80 9.09 3.26
N ILE A 334 1.34 7.92 3.62
CA ILE A 334 2.56 7.35 3.04
C ILE A 334 2.25 6.57 1.75
N LEU A 335 1.01 6.08 1.60
CA LEU A 335 0.61 5.22 0.50
C LEU A 335 0.81 5.87 -0.89
N PRO A 336 0.48 7.16 -1.15
CA PRO A 336 0.71 7.77 -2.46
C PRO A 336 2.16 7.72 -2.94
N ALA A 337 3.14 7.92 -2.05
CA ALA A 337 4.56 7.86 -2.41
C ALA A 337 4.93 6.47 -2.93
N LEU A 338 4.43 5.41 -2.28
CA LEU A 338 4.61 4.03 -2.72
C LEU A 338 4.02 3.75 -4.12
N LEU A 339 2.99 4.50 -4.51
CA LEU A 339 2.28 4.30 -5.77
C LEU A 339 2.83 5.13 -6.93
N THR A 340 3.56 6.20 -6.64
CA THR A 340 4.12 7.10 -7.65
C THR A 340 5.60 6.89 -7.90
N ASP A 341 6.35 6.41 -6.90
CA ASP A 341 7.78 6.20 -7.06
C ASP A 341 8.05 4.86 -7.79
N PRO A 342 8.89 4.87 -8.85
CA PRO A 342 9.22 3.66 -9.62
C PRO A 342 10.01 2.64 -8.78
N ASP A 343 10.61 3.10 -7.69
CA ASP A 343 11.42 2.29 -6.78
C ASP A 343 10.64 1.92 -5.51
N ALA A 344 9.61 1.10 -5.70
CA ALA A 344 8.72 0.70 -4.62
C ALA A 344 9.42 -0.11 -3.53
N THR A 345 10.48 -0.88 -3.85
CA THR A 345 11.24 -1.70 -2.88
C THR A 345 11.97 -0.84 -1.86
N TRP A 346 12.41 0.36 -2.26
CA TRP A 346 12.96 1.35 -1.36
C TRP A 346 11.86 1.91 -0.46
N VAL A 347 10.84 2.57 -1.04
CA VAL A 347 9.82 3.33 -0.28
C VAL A 347 9.01 2.45 0.69
N ILE A 348 8.74 1.20 0.33
CA ILE A 348 7.93 0.28 1.14
C ILE A 348 8.56 -0.07 2.49
N ALA A 349 9.88 0.07 2.63
CA ALA A 349 10.57 -0.25 3.89
C ALA A 349 10.02 0.57 5.04
N TRP A 350 9.87 1.89 4.85
CA TRP A 350 9.26 2.76 5.85
C TRP A 350 7.77 2.48 6.03
N ALA A 351 7.04 2.21 4.95
CA ALA A 351 5.62 1.87 5.04
C ALA A 351 5.38 0.58 5.86
N SER A 352 6.31 -0.38 5.79
CA SER A 352 6.22 -1.66 6.52
C SER A 352 6.37 -1.52 8.03
N VAL A 353 7.07 -0.47 8.51
CA VAL A 353 7.20 -0.17 9.95
C VAL A 353 5.87 0.26 10.57
N TRP A 354 4.93 0.77 9.76
CA TRP A 354 3.61 1.22 10.19
C TRP A 354 2.49 0.18 9.95
N MET A 355 2.85 -1.08 9.67
CA MET A 355 1.91 -2.20 9.59
C MET A 355 1.70 -2.86 10.94
#